data_AF-A0A1F7FQR8-F1
#
_entry.id   AF-A0A1F7FQR8-F1
#
_cell.length_a   1.000
_cell.length_b   1.000
_cell.length_c   1.000
_cell.angle_alpha   90.00
_cell.angle_beta   90.00
_cell.angle_gamma   90.00
#
_symmetry.space_group_name_H-M   'P 1'
#
loop_
_entity.id
_entity.type
_entity.pdbx_description
1 polymer ?
#
loop_
_entity_poly.entity_id
_entity_poly.type
_entity_poly.pdbx_seq_one_letter_code
_entity_poly.pdbx_strand_id
1 'polypeptide(L)'
;MVSHLFFKLANEKDSELEACEYLDTFAKKCGFATESIDEMRLAFIEGLINAKEHAPKDIPDGNKRDIHVALSWADEMLQIQIRDFGKGFDPTVVEKPDIRKKLKSAHKRGWGLMLMEKLMDGAEITSFPPSGTLIQLVKKRVDAAPAEVDTIREHKRVERLKYILGSFIDLSSFLCQSKNLQAGLRSMLRILLGTMGVSRGAIYTFENDNESLECLVDIKLRANARLPQAKISSKTFEKFAIKEDGEVTELVKSEITAFKENFKDGEIEHIYVLRTDNQNQGLLVLGTRFRKEEEETLDKELLTTISRNISSAINTYRLMQNLRDANESLDRRINELDSVR
;
A
#
# COMPACT_ATOMS: atom_id res chain seq x y z
N MET A 1 -4.41 -9.39 31.61
CA MET A 1 -4.23 -9.17 30.16
C MET A 1 -5.36 -8.24 29.70
N VAL A 2 -5.08 -7.20 28.92
CA VAL A 2 -6.14 -6.35 28.36
C VAL A 2 -6.82 -7.16 27.25
N SER A 3 -8.06 -7.60 27.47
CA SER A 3 -8.81 -8.39 26.49
C SER A 3 -9.56 -7.54 25.48
N HIS A 4 -9.65 -6.22 25.70
CA HIS A 4 -10.35 -5.30 24.81
C HIS A 4 -9.59 -3.97 24.67
N LEU A 5 -9.48 -3.47 23.45
CA LEU A 5 -8.96 -2.14 23.13
C LEU A 5 -9.97 -1.42 22.24
N PHE A 6 -10.39 -0.23 22.64
CA PHE A 6 -11.24 0.64 21.82
C PHE A 6 -10.52 1.95 21.56
N PHE A 7 -10.54 2.41 20.31
CA PHE A 7 -10.01 3.71 19.94
C PHE A 7 -10.76 4.33 18.77
N LYS A 8 -10.67 5.65 18.67
CA LYS A 8 -11.14 6.41 17.52
C LYS A 8 -9.95 6.77 16.65
N LEU A 9 -10.10 6.53 15.36
CA LEU A 9 -9.13 6.90 14.36
C LEU A 9 -9.64 8.12 13.60
N ALA A 10 -8.88 9.21 13.63
CA ALA A 10 -9.20 10.39 12.86
C ALA A 10 -9.31 10.05 11.36
N ASN A 11 -10.36 10.54 10.70
CA ASN A 11 -10.49 10.38 9.24
C ASN A 11 -9.62 11.40 8.50
N GLU A 12 -8.32 11.19 8.62
CA GLU A 12 -7.25 11.98 8.03
C GLU A 12 -6.40 11.12 7.10
N LYS A 13 -5.61 11.78 6.25
CA LYS A 13 -4.75 11.07 5.30
C LYS A 13 -3.78 10.14 6.04
N ASP A 14 -3.66 8.90 5.58
CA ASP A 14 -2.71 7.89 6.07
C ASP A 14 -2.90 7.39 7.51
N SER A 15 -3.92 7.86 8.24
CA SER A 15 -4.17 7.46 9.63
C SER A 15 -4.28 5.93 9.81
N GLU A 16 -4.64 5.17 8.77
CA GLU A 16 -4.68 3.70 8.80
C GLU A 16 -3.37 3.04 9.23
N LEU A 17 -2.21 3.63 8.89
CA LEU A 17 -0.92 3.07 9.28
C LEU A 17 -0.56 3.30 10.75
N GLU A 18 -1.14 4.33 11.39
CA GLU A 18 -1.04 4.52 12.84
C GLU A 18 -1.90 3.48 13.56
N ALA A 19 -3.09 3.21 13.02
CA ALA A 19 -3.98 2.18 13.54
C ALA A 19 -3.29 0.80 13.61
N CYS A 20 -2.46 0.48 12.62
CA CYS A 20 -1.68 -0.75 12.56
C CYS A 20 -0.74 -0.93 13.76
N GLU A 21 -0.16 0.14 14.32
CA GLU A 21 0.72 0.04 15.49
C GLU A 21 -0.03 -0.47 16.73
N TYR A 22 -1.28 -0.03 16.91
CA TYR A 22 -2.15 -0.51 17.98
C TYR A 22 -2.54 -1.98 17.76
N LEU A 23 -2.90 -2.36 16.53
CA LEU A 23 -3.22 -3.74 16.18
C LEU A 23 -2.02 -4.67 16.42
N ASP A 24 -0.84 -4.30 15.93
CA ASP A 24 0.40 -5.06 16.10
C ASP A 24 0.71 -5.29 17.57
N THR A 25 0.66 -4.23 18.38
CA THR A 25 0.95 -4.30 19.82
C THR A 25 -0.08 -5.17 20.55
N PHE A 26 -1.36 -5.05 20.20
CA PHE A 26 -2.43 -5.83 20.82
C PHE A 26 -2.31 -7.31 20.46
N ALA A 27 -2.19 -7.64 19.17
CA ALA A 27 -2.09 -9.02 18.69
C ALA A 27 -0.85 -9.76 19.23
N LYS A 28 0.30 -9.06 19.36
CA LYS A 28 1.48 -9.63 20.02
C LYS A 28 1.21 -10.02 21.47
N LYS A 29 0.52 -9.15 22.23
CA LYS A 29 0.15 -9.44 23.63
C LYS A 29 -0.84 -10.60 23.75
N CYS A 30 -1.58 -10.90 22.69
CA CYS A 30 -2.45 -12.07 22.58
C CYS A 30 -1.72 -13.35 22.14
N GLY A 31 -0.42 -13.28 21.82
CA GLY A 31 0.41 -14.43 21.46
C GLY A 31 0.32 -14.84 19.99
N PHE A 32 -0.14 -13.98 19.08
CA PHE A 32 -0.13 -14.29 17.66
C PHE A 32 1.29 -14.29 17.09
N ALA A 33 1.56 -15.25 16.20
CA ALA A 33 2.79 -15.29 15.40
C ALA A 33 2.86 -14.10 14.42
N THR A 34 4.09 -13.70 14.07
CA THR A 34 4.39 -12.56 13.21
C THR A 34 3.55 -12.55 11.93
N GLU A 35 3.43 -13.69 11.25
CA GLU A 35 2.71 -13.83 9.98
C GLU A 35 1.22 -13.58 10.11
N SER A 36 0.61 -14.08 11.18
CA SER A 36 -0.83 -13.88 11.41
C SER A 36 -1.12 -12.40 11.65
N ILE A 37 -0.18 -11.70 12.29
CA ILE A 37 -0.31 -10.26 12.49
C ILE A 37 -0.14 -9.50 11.17
N ASP A 38 0.77 -9.90 10.28
CA ASP A 38 0.93 -9.27 8.97
C ASP A 38 -0.32 -9.45 8.09
N GLU A 39 -0.93 -10.63 8.13
CA GLU A 39 -2.22 -10.90 7.48
C GLU A 39 -3.34 -10.00 8.05
N MET A 40 -3.45 -9.93 9.38
CA MET A 40 -4.38 -9.03 10.03
C MET A 40 -4.15 -7.56 9.66
N ARG A 41 -2.88 -7.14 9.57
CA ARG A 41 -2.52 -5.75 9.24
C ARG A 41 -3.03 -5.35 7.86
N LEU A 42 -2.80 -6.20 6.85
CA LEU A 42 -3.24 -5.92 5.50
C LEU A 42 -4.78 -5.90 5.40
N ALA A 43 -5.47 -6.86 6.01
CA ALA A 43 -6.93 -6.85 6.06
C ALA A 43 -7.50 -5.62 6.82
N PHE A 44 -6.86 -5.23 7.90
CA PHE A 44 -7.25 -4.09 8.71
C PHE A 44 -7.08 -2.76 7.96
N ILE A 45 -5.98 -2.59 7.22
CA ILE A 45 -5.76 -1.44 6.34
C ILE A 45 -6.90 -1.32 5.34
N GLU A 46 -7.25 -2.39 4.64
CA GLU A 46 -8.36 -2.40 3.66
C GLU A 46 -9.71 -2.07 4.30
N GLY A 47 -9.98 -2.63 5.49
CA GLY A 47 -11.18 -2.31 6.25
C GLY A 47 -11.26 -0.83 6.66
N LEU A 48 -10.15 -0.24 7.12
CA LEU A 48 -10.08 1.16 7.49
C LEU A 48 -10.24 2.09 6.28
N ILE A 49 -9.64 1.76 5.14
CA ILE A 49 -9.78 2.56 3.91
C ILE A 49 -11.24 2.61 3.49
N ASN A 50 -11.91 1.44 3.44
CA ASN A 50 -13.33 1.38 3.11
C ASN A 50 -14.17 2.23 4.08
N ALA A 51 -13.93 2.10 5.39
CA ALA A 51 -14.62 2.90 6.40
C ALA A 51 -14.39 4.41 6.20
N LYS A 52 -13.15 4.84 5.97
CA LYS A 52 -12.75 6.24 5.75
C LYS A 52 -13.34 6.86 4.48
N GLU A 53 -13.42 6.07 3.40
CA GLU A 53 -14.01 6.52 2.13
C GLU A 53 -15.50 6.82 2.27
N HIS A 54 -16.21 6.02 3.07
CA HIS A 54 -17.66 6.13 3.26
C HIS A 54 -18.08 6.97 4.48
N ALA A 55 -17.16 7.22 5.40
CA ALA A 55 -17.41 8.08 6.54
C ALA A 55 -17.81 9.51 6.09
N PRO A 56 -18.67 10.20 6.85
CA PRO A 56 -19.05 11.57 6.56
C PRO A 56 -17.83 12.50 6.58
N LYS A 57 -17.70 13.37 5.57
CA LYS A 57 -16.56 14.28 5.43
C LYS A 57 -16.86 15.69 5.95
N ASP A 58 -18.11 16.14 5.83
CA ASP A 58 -18.51 17.54 6.05
C ASP A 58 -19.53 17.67 7.19
N ILE A 59 -19.20 17.18 8.38
CA ILE A 59 -20.03 17.37 9.57
C ILE A 59 -19.21 17.95 10.74
N PRO A 60 -19.77 18.91 11.50
CA PRO A 60 -19.08 19.53 12.64
C PRO A 60 -18.75 18.55 13.77
N ASP A 61 -19.49 17.44 13.86
CA ASP A 61 -19.31 16.42 14.89
C ASP A 61 -18.20 15.43 14.50
N GLY A 62 -17.00 15.65 15.07
CA GLY A 62 -15.84 14.78 14.87
C GLY A 62 -16.11 13.31 15.20
N ASN A 63 -17.03 12.99 16.13
CA ASN A 63 -17.31 11.61 16.51
C ASN A 63 -17.90 10.77 15.37
N LYS A 64 -18.64 11.40 14.46
CA LYS A 64 -19.23 10.75 13.30
C LYS A 64 -18.29 10.75 12.10
N ARG A 65 -17.34 11.68 12.04
CA ARG A 65 -16.28 11.72 11.02
C ARG A 65 -15.24 10.64 11.26
N ASP A 66 -14.89 10.39 12.53
CA ASP A 66 -13.86 9.44 12.92
C ASP A 66 -14.33 7.98 12.79
N ILE A 67 -13.37 7.09 12.54
CA ILE A 67 -13.60 5.66 12.45
C ILE A 67 -13.43 5.03 13.83
N HIS A 68 -14.40 4.24 14.26
CA HIS A 68 -14.34 3.60 15.57
C HIS A 68 -13.81 2.18 15.40
N VAL A 69 -12.78 1.84 16.17
CA VAL A 69 -12.15 0.52 16.13
C VAL A 69 -12.25 -0.14 17.50
N ALA A 70 -12.67 -1.41 17.51
CA ALA A 70 -12.60 -2.26 18.68
C ALA A 70 -11.79 -3.54 18.37
N LEU A 71 -10.81 -3.85 19.20
CA LEU A 71 -10.07 -5.11 19.21
C LEU A 71 -10.50 -5.90 20.44
N SER A 72 -10.91 -7.15 20.26
CA SER A 72 -11.35 -8.03 21.35
C SER A 72 -10.66 -9.37 21.23
N TRP A 73 -10.16 -9.88 22.35
CA TRP A 73 -9.51 -11.18 22.46
C TRP A 73 -10.26 -12.08 23.44
N ALA A 74 -10.80 -13.18 22.93
CA ALA A 74 -11.47 -14.22 23.71
C ALA A 74 -11.44 -15.55 22.94
N ASP A 75 -11.48 -16.68 23.65
CA ASP A 75 -11.62 -18.02 23.05
C ASP A 75 -10.63 -18.31 21.91
N GLU A 76 -9.38 -17.90 22.09
CA GLU A 76 -8.31 -18.03 21.08
C GLU A 76 -8.59 -17.28 19.76
N MET A 77 -9.45 -16.26 19.81
CA MET A 77 -9.85 -15.46 18.67
C MET A 77 -9.68 -13.97 18.93
N LEU A 78 -9.05 -13.30 17.97
CA LEU A 78 -8.99 -11.85 17.90
C LEU A 78 -10.07 -11.35 16.93
N GLN A 79 -11.03 -10.60 17.47
CA GLN A 79 -12.04 -9.90 16.69
C GLN A 79 -11.65 -8.44 16.50
N ILE A 80 -11.67 -7.98 15.25
CA ILE A 80 -11.44 -6.59 14.86
C ILE A 80 -12.77 -6.05 14.34
N GLN A 81 -13.26 -4.97 14.94
CA GLN A 81 -14.46 -4.27 14.50
C GLN A 81 -14.08 -2.87 14.03
N ILE A 82 -14.55 -2.50 12.83
CA ILE A 82 -14.29 -1.21 12.21
C ILE A 82 -15.63 -0.60 11.84
N ARG A 83 -15.95 0.56 12.42
CA ARG A 83 -17.24 1.23 12.25
C ARG A 83 -17.07 2.62 11.67
N ASP A 84 -17.71 2.87 10.54
CA ASP A 84 -17.99 4.22 10.03
C ASP A 84 -19.44 4.63 10.33
N PHE A 85 -19.69 5.94 10.32
CA PHE A 85 -21.03 6.53 10.50
C PHE A 85 -21.51 7.23 9.23
N GLY A 86 -21.12 6.70 8.08
CA GLY A 86 -21.52 7.16 6.76
C GLY A 86 -22.99 6.86 6.45
N LYS A 87 -23.35 6.92 5.16
CA LYS A 87 -24.72 6.63 4.73
C LYS A 87 -25.08 5.14 4.77
N GLY A 88 -24.08 4.26 4.82
CA GLY A 88 -24.28 2.84 4.55
C GLY A 88 -24.74 2.58 3.10
N PHE A 89 -24.97 1.32 2.79
CA PHE A 89 -25.48 0.82 1.51
C PHE A 89 -26.52 -0.29 1.70
N ASP A 90 -27.34 -0.55 0.69
CA ASP A 90 -28.25 -1.70 0.69
C ASP A 90 -27.49 -3.00 0.34
N PRO A 91 -27.32 -3.94 1.27
CA PRO A 91 -26.58 -5.16 1.02
C PRO A 91 -27.27 -6.13 0.04
N THR A 92 -28.57 -5.94 -0.25
CA THR A 92 -29.30 -6.77 -1.22
C THR A 92 -29.01 -6.41 -2.67
N VAL A 93 -28.47 -5.20 -2.90
CA VAL A 93 -28.16 -4.67 -4.23
C VAL A 93 -26.67 -4.80 -4.56
N VAL A 94 -25.82 -5.01 -3.54
CA VAL A 94 -24.37 -5.16 -3.72
C VAL A 94 -24.03 -6.62 -3.99
N GLU A 95 -23.65 -6.91 -5.23
CA GLU A 95 -23.13 -8.21 -5.64
C GLU A 95 -21.89 -8.56 -4.81
N LYS A 96 -21.94 -9.67 -4.04
CA LYS A 96 -20.75 -10.22 -3.40
C LYS A 96 -19.75 -10.61 -4.49
N PRO A 97 -18.53 -10.06 -4.51
CA PRO A 97 -17.59 -10.31 -5.60
C PRO A 97 -17.18 -11.79 -5.64
N ASP A 98 -17.56 -12.51 -6.70
CA ASP A 98 -17.08 -13.87 -6.97
C ASP A 98 -15.62 -13.83 -7.43
N ILE A 99 -14.74 -14.43 -6.61
CA ILE A 99 -13.29 -14.49 -6.78
C ILE A 99 -12.89 -14.98 -8.17
N ARG A 100 -13.53 -16.03 -8.70
CA ARG A 100 -13.13 -16.65 -9.98
C ARG A 100 -13.55 -15.82 -11.18
N LYS A 101 -14.67 -15.11 -11.06
CA LYS A 101 -15.18 -14.22 -12.11
C LYS A 101 -14.42 -12.90 -12.13
N LYS A 102 -14.02 -12.36 -10.97
CA LYS A 102 -13.28 -11.10 -10.88
C LYS A 102 -11.83 -11.19 -11.31
N LEU A 103 -11.16 -12.33 -11.11
CA LEU A 103 -9.81 -12.61 -11.63
C LEU A 103 -9.71 -12.46 -13.16
N LYS A 104 -10.83 -12.65 -13.89
CA LYS A 104 -10.91 -12.54 -15.36
C LYS A 104 -11.53 -11.23 -15.85
N SER A 105 -11.96 -10.34 -14.95
CA SER A 105 -12.70 -9.12 -15.32
C SER A 105 -11.77 -7.90 -15.46
N ALA A 106 -12.10 -7.02 -16.42
CA ALA A 106 -11.34 -5.79 -16.69
C ALA A 106 -11.61 -4.64 -15.69
N HIS A 107 -12.56 -4.81 -14.75
CA HIS A 107 -12.95 -3.80 -13.78
C HIS A 107 -12.88 -4.36 -12.35
N LYS A 108 -11.86 -3.93 -11.60
CA LYS A 108 -11.41 -4.60 -10.37
C LYS A 108 -11.70 -3.83 -9.08
N ARG A 109 -12.84 -3.13 -8.98
CA ARG A 109 -13.36 -2.71 -7.65
C ARG A 109 -13.75 -3.96 -6.84
N GLY A 110 -13.44 -3.98 -5.54
CA GLY A 110 -13.78 -5.09 -4.63
C GLY A 110 -12.61 -5.95 -4.14
N TRP A 111 -11.37 -5.58 -4.47
CA TRP A 111 -10.17 -6.27 -4.01
C TRP A 111 -9.95 -6.19 -2.50
N GLY A 112 -10.20 -5.04 -1.88
CA GLY A 112 -10.09 -4.88 -0.42
C GLY A 112 -11.00 -5.85 0.35
N LEU A 113 -12.20 -6.13 -0.17
CA LEU A 113 -13.12 -7.13 0.39
C LEU A 113 -12.55 -8.54 0.27
N MET A 114 -12.03 -8.89 -0.91
CA MET A 114 -11.40 -10.20 -1.14
C MET A 114 -10.15 -10.40 -0.27
N LEU A 115 -9.35 -9.36 -0.06
CA LEU A 115 -8.17 -9.41 0.83
C LEU A 115 -8.60 -9.73 2.26
N MET A 116 -9.62 -9.04 2.78
CA MET A 116 -10.16 -9.32 4.10
C MET A 116 -10.68 -10.77 4.22
N GLU A 117 -11.44 -11.26 3.24
CA GLU A 117 -11.96 -12.63 3.24
C GLU A 117 -10.86 -13.72 3.17
N LYS A 118 -9.72 -13.43 2.54
CA LYS A 118 -8.64 -14.40 2.35
C LYS A 118 -7.62 -14.42 3.49
N LEU A 119 -7.35 -13.26 4.07
CA LEU A 119 -6.32 -13.11 5.10
C LEU A 119 -6.87 -13.37 6.50
N MET A 120 -8.18 -13.26 6.69
CA MET A 120 -8.86 -13.50 7.97
C MET A 120 -9.57 -14.86 7.96
N ASP A 121 -9.84 -15.42 9.15
CA ASP A 121 -10.61 -16.66 9.28
C ASP A 121 -12.12 -16.40 9.24
N GLY A 122 -12.54 -15.15 9.42
CA GLY A 122 -13.89 -14.67 9.20
C GLY A 122 -13.91 -13.18 8.85
N ALA A 123 -14.78 -12.79 7.91
CA ALA A 123 -14.99 -11.41 7.52
C ALA A 123 -16.49 -11.20 7.22
N GLU A 124 -17.13 -10.32 8.00
CA GLU A 124 -18.53 -9.96 7.83
C GLU A 124 -18.68 -8.44 7.71
N ILE A 125 -19.60 -8.02 6.84
CA ILE A 125 -19.87 -6.61 6.60
C ILE A 125 -21.37 -6.41 6.77
N THR A 126 -21.70 -5.60 7.77
CA THR A 126 -23.08 -5.25 8.07
C THR A 126 -23.25 -3.77 7.82
N SER A 127 -24.10 -3.46 6.86
CA SER A 127 -24.47 -2.08 6.56
C SER A 127 -25.79 -1.74 7.25
N PHE A 128 -25.89 -0.53 7.78
CA PHE A 128 -27.07 -0.05 8.50
C PHE A 128 -27.52 1.27 7.92
N PRO A 129 -28.11 1.35 6.71
CA PRO A 129 -28.56 2.64 6.17
C PRO A 129 -29.61 3.31 7.08
N PRO A 130 -29.51 4.61 7.39
CA PRO A 130 -28.53 5.61 6.93
C PRO A 130 -27.34 5.84 7.90
N SER A 131 -27.06 4.88 8.78
CA SER A 131 -26.16 4.95 9.94
C SER A 131 -24.75 4.39 9.73
N GLY A 132 -24.36 3.98 8.51
CA GLY A 132 -22.99 3.59 8.17
C GLY A 132 -22.75 2.07 8.14
N THR A 133 -21.48 1.65 8.05
CA THR A 133 -21.09 0.24 7.89
C THR A 133 -20.25 -0.27 9.06
N LEU A 134 -20.42 -1.54 9.43
CA LEU A 134 -19.59 -2.25 10.41
C LEU A 134 -18.89 -3.39 9.68
N ILE A 135 -17.57 -3.40 9.71
CA ILE A 135 -16.74 -4.49 9.23
C ILE A 135 -16.27 -5.26 10.46
N GLN A 136 -16.50 -6.57 10.47
CA GLN A 136 -16.05 -7.47 11.53
C GLN A 136 -15.09 -8.49 10.92
N LEU A 137 -13.86 -8.53 11.43
CA LEU A 137 -12.84 -9.49 11.02
C LEU A 137 -12.47 -10.37 12.21
N VAL A 138 -12.19 -11.64 11.95
CA VAL A 138 -11.82 -12.62 12.99
C VAL A 138 -10.55 -13.35 12.58
N LYS A 139 -9.59 -13.43 13.50
CA LYS A 139 -8.40 -14.27 13.37
C LYS A 139 -8.31 -15.25 14.53
N LYS A 140 -8.09 -16.52 14.24
CA LYS A 140 -7.87 -17.58 15.23
C LYS A 140 -6.38 -17.71 15.51
N ARG A 141 -6.00 -17.82 16.78
CA ARG A 141 -4.65 -18.24 17.14
C ARG A 141 -4.53 -19.75 16.89
N VAL A 142 -3.48 -20.15 16.21
CA VAL A 142 -3.22 -21.56 15.91
C VAL A 142 -2.25 -22.09 16.97
N ASP A 143 -2.76 -22.88 17.89
CA ASP A 143 -1.96 -23.65 18.84
C ASP A 143 -1.76 -25.07 18.26
N ALA A 144 -0.77 -25.26 17.38
CA ALA A 144 -0.44 -26.56 16.79
C ALA A 144 1.01 -26.98 17.04
N ALA A 145 1.31 -28.28 16.86
CA ALA A 145 2.64 -28.84 17.08
C ALA A 145 3.66 -28.26 16.06
N PRO A 146 4.94 -28.07 16.44
CA PRO A 146 5.91 -27.30 15.65
C PRO A 146 6.00 -27.70 14.17
N ALA A 147 6.02 -29.00 13.87
CA ALA A 147 6.16 -29.50 12.49
C ALA A 147 4.89 -29.31 11.62
N GLU A 148 3.70 -29.37 12.23
CA GLU A 148 2.43 -29.17 11.53
C GLU A 148 2.14 -27.67 11.32
N VAL A 149 2.57 -26.84 12.29
CA VAL A 149 2.58 -25.37 12.16
C VAL A 149 3.46 -24.93 11.00
N ASP A 150 4.66 -25.49 10.83
CA ASP A 150 5.60 -25.05 9.79
C ASP A 150 5.04 -25.25 8.37
N THR A 151 4.43 -26.39 8.09
CA THR A 151 3.83 -26.64 6.74
C THR A 151 2.61 -25.77 6.47
N ILE A 152 1.74 -25.56 7.47
CA ILE A 152 0.58 -24.68 7.35
C ILE A 152 1.02 -23.22 7.22
N ARG A 153 2.04 -22.81 7.98
CA ARG A 153 2.65 -21.47 7.95
C ARG A 153 3.23 -21.17 6.57
N GLU A 154 4.01 -22.09 6.01
CA GLU A 154 4.58 -21.92 4.66
C GLU A 154 3.48 -21.87 3.58
N HIS A 155 2.44 -22.70 3.68
CA HIS A 155 1.33 -22.64 2.74
C HIS A 155 0.59 -21.28 2.80
N LYS A 156 0.28 -20.79 4.01
CA LYS A 156 -0.35 -19.47 4.21
C LYS A 156 0.55 -18.34 3.71
N ARG A 157 1.86 -18.42 3.98
CA ARG A 157 2.86 -17.46 3.49
C ARG A 157 2.87 -17.40 1.97
N VAL A 158 2.90 -18.55 1.28
CA VAL A 158 2.87 -18.63 -0.19
C VAL A 158 1.59 -18.04 -0.75
N GLU A 159 0.43 -18.37 -0.16
CA GLU A 159 -0.85 -17.79 -0.57
C GLU A 159 -0.84 -16.27 -0.40
N ARG A 160 -0.39 -15.74 0.75
CA ARG A 160 -0.26 -14.30 1.00
C ARG A 160 0.62 -13.62 -0.07
N LEU A 161 1.78 -14.20 -0.37
CA LEU A 161 2.69 -13.67 -1.40
C LEU A 161 2.02 -13.65 -2.79
N LYS A 162 1.32 -14.72 -3.18
CA LYS A 162 0.56 -14.76 -4.44
C LYS A 162 -0.49 -13.64 -4.49
N TYR A 163 -1.20 -13.37 -3.39
CA TYR A 163 -2.19 -12.29 -3.36
C TYR A 163 -1.57 -10.91 -3.42
N ILE A 164 -0.47 -10.67 -2.71
CA ILE A 164 0.28 -9.40 -2.81
C ILE A 164 0.72 -9.19 -4.25
N LEU A 165 1.43 -10.16 -4.85
CA LEU A 165 1.88 -10.09 -6.24
C LEU A 165 0.72 -9.89 -7.22
N GLY A 166 -0.39 -10.60 -7.03
CA GLY A 166 -1.62 -10.41 -7.81
C GLY A 166 -2.18 -8.99 -7.68
N SER A 167 -2.16 -8.41 -6.47
CA SER A 167 -2.62 -7.03 -6.22
C SER A 167 -1.74 -6.02 -6.96
N PHE A 168 -0.43 -6.26 -7.00
CA PHE A 168 0.51 -5.40 -7.73
C PHE A 168 0.32 -5.47 -9.25
N ILE A 169 0.11 -6.68 -9.81
CA ILE A 169 -0.22 -6.87 -11.23
C ILE A 169 -1.53 -6.15 -11.59
N ASP A 170 -2.50 -6.16 -10.68
CA ASP A 170 -3.79 -5.53 -10.93
C ASP A 170 -3.75 -4.02 -10.79
N LEU A 171 -2.97 -3.51 -9.84
CA LEU A 171 -2.70 -2.09 -9.73
C LEU A 171 -1.90 -1.58 -10.93
N SER A 172 -1.00 -2.38 -11.51
CA SER A 172 -0.28 -1.98 -12.73
C SER A 172 -1.23 -1.95 -13.94
N SER A 173 -2.17 -2.90 -14.05
CA SER A 173 -3.26 -2.85 -15.03
C SER A 173 -4.20 -1.66 -14.81
N PHE A 174 -4.51 -1.31 -13.56
CA PHE A 174 -5.32 -0.13 -13.22
C PHE A 174 -4.61 1.16 -13.64
N LEU A 175 -3.30 1.26 -13.39
CA LEU A 175 -2.49 2.40 -13.79
C LEU A 175 -2.54 2.63 -15.31
N CYS A 176 -2.57 1.57 -16.11
CA CYS A 176 -2.72 1.68 -17.58
C CYS A 176 -4.05 2.31 -18.02
N GLN A 177 -5.12 2.13 -17.25
CA GLN A 177 -6.45 2.66 -17.57
C GLN A 177 -6.67 4.05 -16.96
N SER A 178 -6.04 4.31 -15.82
CA SER A 178 -6.20 5.56 -15.08
C SER A 178 -5.48 6.73 -15.76
N LYS A 179 -5.97 7.96 -15.53
CA LYS A 179 -5.25 9.20 -15.87
C LYS A 179 -4.38 9.70 -14.71
N ASN A 180 -4.30 8.96 -13.59
CA ASN A 180 -3.71 9.44 -12.36
C ASN A 180 -2.71 8.41 -11.79
N LEU A 181 -1.46 8.54 -12.24
CA LEU A 181 -0.34 7.74 -11.78
C LEU A 181 -0.14 7.82 -10.26
N GLN A 182 -0.24 9.02 -9.69
CA GLN A 182 -0.03 9.24 -8.25
C GLN A 182 -0.99 8.42 -7.39
N ALA A 183 -2.27 8.35 -7.78
CA ALA A 183 -3.27 7.59 -7.03
C ALA A 183 -2.96 6.08 -7.03
N GLY A 184 -2.61 5.50 -8.18
CA GLY A 184 -2.26 4.09 -8.26
C GLY A 184 -0.95 3.75 -7.54
N LEU A 185 0.08 4.58 -7.69
CA LEU A 185 1.34 4.42 -6.95
C LEU A 185 1.16 4.57 -5.45
N ARG A 186 0.26 5.45 -5.00
CA ARG A 186 -0.09 5.56 -3.58
C ARG A 186 -0.71 4.29 -3.04
N SER A 187 -1.64 3.69 -3.79
CA SER A 187 -2.23 2.41 -3.40
C SER A 187 -1.18 1.30 -3.34
N MET A 188 -0.28 1.22 -4.33
CA MET A 188 0.84 0.27 -4.33
C MET A 188 1.77 0.47 -3.13
N LEU A 189 2.19 1.72 -2.87
CA LEU A 189 3.06 2.06 -1.74
C LEU A 189 2.39 1.69 -0.41
N ARG A 190 1.10 1.96 -0.25
CA ARG A 190 0.36 1.63 0.97
C ARG A 190 0.31 0.12 1.24
N ILE A 191 0.03 -0.69 0.21
CA ILE A 191 0.01 -2.16 0.33
C ILE A 191 1.41 -2.67 0.68
N LEU A 192 2.45 -2.14 0.03
CA LEU A 192 3.84 -2.46 0.36
C LEU A 192 4.12 -2.15 1.84
N LEU A 193 3.84 -0.93 2.28
CA LEU A 193 4.07 -0.49 3.66
C LEU A 193 3.33 -1.37 4.68
N GLY A 194 2.06 -1.70 4.42
CA GLY A 194 1.28 -2.61 5.26
C GLY A 194 1.85 -4.03 5.30
N THR A 195 2.30 -4.55 4.16
CA THR A 195 2.92 -5.88 4.05
C THR A 195 4.23 -5.93 4.84
N MET A 196 5.07 -4.91 4.69
CA MET A 196 6.39 -4.84 5.32
C MET A 196 6.35 -4.40 6.79
N GLY A 197 5.17 -4.00 7.29
CA GLY A 197 5.04 -3.41 8.63
C GLY A 197 5.86 -2.13 8.76
N VAL A 198 5.82 -1.26 7.76
CA VAL A 198 6.48 0.05 7.74
C VAL A 198 5.41 1.14 7.75
N SER A 199 5.57 2.19 8.56
CA SER A 199 4.58 3.28 8.66
C SER A 199 4.76 4.42 7.66
N ARG A 200 5.93 4.52 7.04
CA ARG A 200 6.29 5.67 6.21
C ARG A 200 7.12 5.27 5.00
N GLY A 201 6.89 5.96 3.89
CA GLY A 201 7.68 5.79 2.69
C GLY A 201 7.37 6.84 1.64
N ALA A 202 8.17 6.86 0.59
CA ALA A 202 7.98 7.73 -0.56
C ALA A 202 8.46 7.07 -1.85
N ILE A 203 7.91 7.51 -2.98
CA ILE A 203 8.35 7.16 -4.32
C ILE A 203 8.79 8.45 -5.00
N TYR A 204 10.06 8.47 -5.39
CA TYR A 204 10.64 9.49 -6.25
C TYR A 204 10.76 8.96 -7.67
N THR A 205 10.49 9.80 -8.66
CA THR A 205 10.76 9.52 -10.08
C THR A 205 11.93 10.35 -10.56
N PHE A 206 12.79 9.75 -11.38
CA PHE A 206 13.87 10.46 -12.05
C PHE A 206 13.36 11.06 -13.35
N GLU A 207 13.67 12.33 -13.56
CA GLU A 207 13.38 13.10 -14.76
C GLU A 207 14.69 13.47 -15.45
N ASN A 208 14.88 12.93 -16.66
CA ASN A 208 16.13 13.08 -17.42
C ASN A 208 16.34 14.54 -17.87
N ASP A 209 15.27 15.22 -18.29
CA ASP A 209 15.37 16.56 -18.91
C ASP A 209 15.90 17.62 -17.94
N ASN A 210 15.59 17.47 -16.65
CA ASN A 210 15.96 18.44 -15.61
C ASN A 210 16.99 17.87 -14.61
N GLU A 211 17.49 16.66 -14.85
CA GLU A 211 18.41 15.88 -13.99
C GLU A 211 18.02 15.97 -12.51
N SER A 212 16.81 15.49 -12.21
CA SER A 212 16.28 15.55 -10.85
C SER A 212 15.40 14.37 -10.47
N LEU A 213 15.37 14.09 -9.17
CA LEU A 213 14.41 13.20 -8.53
C LEU A 213 13.25 14.03 -8.00
N GLU A 214 12.04 13.71 -8.41
CA GLU A 214 10.81 14.39 -8.00
C GLU A 214 9.96 13.47 -7.13
N CYS A 215 9.51 13.96 -5.98
CA CYS A 215 8.65 13.20 -5.07
C CYS A 215 7.26 13.07 -5.66
N LEU A 216 6.94 11.90 -6.20
CA LEU A 216 5.65 11.65 -6.84
C LEU A 216 4.57 11.27 -5.82
N VAL A 217 4.94 10.49 -4.80
CA VAL A 217 4.03 10.04 -3.73
C VAL A 217 4.78 9.92 -2.42
N ASP A 218 4.17 10.38 -1.32
CA ASP A 218 4.64 10.09 0.04
C ASP A 218 3.50 9.63 0.97
N ILE A 219 3.84 8.77 1.91
CA ILE A 219 2.95 8.33 3.00
C ILE A 219 3.69 8.58 4.31
N LYS A 220 3.17 9.51 5.12
CA LYS A 220 3.69 9.98 6.43
C LYS A 220 5.13 10.51 6.49
N LEU A 221 5.95 10.27 5.48
CA LEU A 221 7.32 10.78 5.40
C LEU A 221 7.35 12.31 5.17
N ARG A 222 6.23 12.89 4.70
CA ARG A 222 6.12 14.30 4.30
C ARG A 222 7.15 14.70 3.27
N ALA A 223 7.58 13.74 2.44
CA ALA A 223 8.66 13.90 1.48
C ALA A 223 8.33 14.99 0.46
N ASN A 224 7.08 15.09 0.01
CA ASN A 224 6.65 16.15 -0.91
C ASN A 224 6.75 17.57 -0.30
N ALA A 225 6.62 17.71 1.03
CA ALA A 225 6.78 19.01 1.69
C ALA A 225 8.25 19.31 2.05
N ARG A 226 9.02 18.29 2.40
CA ARG A 226 10.39 18.44 2.92
C ARG A 226 11.47 18.39 1.84
N LEU A 227 11.28 17.53 0.84
CA LEU A 227 12.19 17.33 -0.29
C LEU A 227 11.37 16.98 -1.56
N PRO A 228 10.57 17.94 -2.09
CA PRO A 228 9.77 17.72 -3.30
C PRO A 228 10.63 17.38 -4.52
N GLN A 229 11.83 17.94 -4.60
CA GLN A 229 12.78 17.71 -5.69
C GLN A 229 14.21 17.67 -5.14
N ALA A 230 15.03 16.77 -5.69
CA ALA A 230 16.45 16.68 -5.41
C ALA A 230 17.24 16.62 -6.73
N LYS A 231 18.25 17.48 -6.89
CA LYS A 231 19.11 17.46 -8.08
C LYS A 231 20.08 16.29 -8.03
N ILE A 232 20.21 15.58 -9.15
CA ILE A 232 21.17 14.49 -9.32
C ILE A 232 21.46 14.28 -10.81
N SER A 233 22.74 14.23 -11.18
CA SER A 233 23.12 13.97 -12.58
C SER A 233 22.75 12.55 -13.01
N SER A 234 22.45 12.37 -14.29
CA SER A 234 22.12 11.06 -14.86
C SER A 234 23.24 10.04 -14.61
N LYS A 235 24.50 10.48 -14.76
CA LYS A 235 25.69 9.65 -14.49
C LYS A 235 25.78 9.21 -13.03
N THR A 236 25.47 10.08 -12.08
CA THR A 236 25.47 9.71 -10.66
C THR A 236 24.34 8.73 -10.36
N PHE A 237 23.16 8.97 -10.92
CA PHE A 237 22.01 8.10 -10.73
C PHE A 237 22.23 6.70 -11.32
N GLU A 238 22.89 6.59 -12.48
CA GLU A 238 23.31 5.32 -13.06
C GLU A 238 24.23 4.50 -12.13
N LYS A 239 25.10 5.16 -11.36
CA LYS A 239 25.95 4.46 -10.37
C LYS A 239 25.12 3.76 -9.32
N PHE A 240 23.98 4.32 -8.91
CA PHE A 240 23.12 3.71 -7.90
C PHE A 240 22.53 2.39 -8.42
N ALA A 241 22.26 2.31 -9.71
CA ALA A 241 21.60 1.15 -10.32
C ALA A 241 22.48 -0.09 -10.42
N ILE A 242 23.81 0.04 -10.31
CA ILE A 242 24.76 -1.09 -10.40
C ILE A 242 25.02 -1.68 -9.00
N LYS A 243 24.54 -1.01 -7.95
CA LYS A 243 24.80 -1.34 -6.56
C LYS A 243 23.78 -2.33 -6.00
N GLU A 244 24.20 -3.11 -5.00
CA GLU A 244 23.28 -3.90 -4.20
C GLU A 244 22.40 -3.00 -3.33
N ASP A 245 21.17 -3.42 -3.07
CA ASP A 245 20.13 -2.63 -2.37
C ASP A 245 20.62 -2.02 -1.03
N GLY A 246 21.47 -2.72 -0.27
CA GLY A 246 22.02 -2.22 0.99
C GLY A 246 23.01 -1.05 0.83
N GLU A 247 23.75 -1.01 -0.27
CA GLU A 247 24.73 0.05 -0.55
C GLU A 247 24.07 1.33 -1.09
N VAL A 248 22.89 1.21 -1.69
CA VAL A 248 22.15 2.33 -2.29
C VAL A 248 21.79 3.38 -1.25
N THR A 249 21.40 2.96 -0.04
CA THR A 249 20.92 3.88 1.00
C THR A 249 21.99 4.87 1.44
N GLU A 250 23.19 4.36 1.75
CA GLU A 250 24.31 5.20 2.17
C GLU A 250 24.82 6.06 1.01
N LEU A 251 24.86 5.50 -0.20
CA LEU A 251 25.29 6.23 -1.39
C LEU A 251 24.35 7.39 -1.74
N VAL A 252 23.03 7.20 -1.63
CA VAL A 252 22.05 8.28 -1.83
C VAL A 252 22.21 9.36 -0.77
N LYS A 253 22.39 8.99 0.50
CA LYS A 253 22.61 9.96 1.59
C LYS A 253 23.92 10.75 1.42
N SER A 254 24.96 10.16 0.83
CA SER A 254 26.24 10.84 0.57
C SER A 254 26.21 11.74 -0.65
N GLU A 255 25.60 11.29 -1.75
CA GLU A 255 25.58 12.01 -3.04
C GLU A 255 24.45 13.05 -3.10
N ILE A 256 23.39 12.86 -2.31
CA ILE A 256 22.25 13.79 -2.20
C ILE A 256 22.08 14.18 -0.73
N THR A 257 22.91 15.12 -0.26
CA THR A 257 22.95 15.54 1.16
C THR A 257 21.59 16.03 1.68
N ALA A 258 20.73 16.55 0.79
CA ALA A 258 19.37 16.95 1.10
C ALA A 258 18.52 15.83 1.73
N PHE A 259 18.80 14.55 1.46
CA PHE A 259 18.14 13.44 2.16
C PHE A 259 18.56 13.36 3.64
N LYS A 260 19.81 13.67 3.97
CA LYS A 260 20.30 13.71 5.35
C LYS A 260 19.84 14.98 6.09
N GLU A 261 19.73 16.09 5.37
CA GLU A 261 19.36 17.38 5.96
C GLU A 261 17.85 17.48 6.26
N ASN A 262 17.00 16.91 5.40
CA ASN A 262 15.55 17.07 5.49
C ASN A 262 14.83 15.95 6.26
N PHE A 263 15.49 14.82 6.52
CA PHE A 263 14.91 13.69 7.25
C PHE A 263 15.78 13.32 8.45
N LYS A 264 15.15 13.11 9.60
CA LYS A 264 15.85 12.76 10.85
C LYS A 264 16.38 11.33 10.80
N ASP A 265 17.38 11.05 11.64
CA ASP A 265 17.89 9.70 11.83
C ASP A 265 16.75 8.74 12.22
N GLY A 266 16.64 7.64 11.49
CA GLY A 266 15.58 6.65 11.65
C GLY A 266 14.27 6.95 10.90
N GLU A 267 14.13 8.09 10.20
CA GLU A 267 12.97 8.30 9.32
C GLU A 267 13.11 7.56 7.98
N ILE A 268 14.34 7.33 7.51
CA ILE A 268 14.67 6.57 6.31
C ILE A 268 15.61 5.44 6.70
N GLU A 269 15.14 4.21 6.55
CA GLU A 269 15.87 2.98 6.85
C GLU A 269 16.48 2.37 5.58
N HIS A 270 15.70 2.30 4.50
CA HIS A 270 16.15 1.72 3.24
C HIS A 270 15.71 2.55 2.03
N ILE A 271 16.58 2.61 1.02
CA ILE A 271 16.30 3.19 -0.29
C ILE A 271 16.61 2.15 -1.36
N TYR A 272 15.64 1.89 -2.23
CA TYR A 272 15.75 0.98 -3.36
C TYR A 272 15.70 1.76 -4.67
N VAL A 273 16.55 1.38 -5.63
CA VAL A 273 16.46 1.93 -6.98
C VAL A 273 15.29 1.27 -7.72
N LEU A 274 14.40 2.10 -8.24
CA LEU A 274 13.36 1.69 -9.16
C LEU A 274 13.98 1.61 -10.56
N ARG A 275 14.17 0.40 -11.10
CA ARG A 275 14.75 0.17 -12.43
C ARG A 275 13.94 -0.84 -13.24
N THR A 276 13.91 -0.60 -14.55
CA THR A 276 13.56 -1.60 -15.57
C THR A 276 14.84 -2.01 -16.31
N ASP A 277 14.78 -3.03 -17.16
CA ASP A 277 15.96 -3.56 -17.86
C ASP A 277 16.72 -2.48 -18.67
N ASN A 278 16.03 -1.42 -19.10
CA ASN A 278 16.59 -0.40 -19.98
C ASN A 278 16.74 0.99 -19.33
N GLN A 279 16.15 1.25 -18.16
CA GLN A 279 16.12 2.58 -17.56
C GLN A 279 15.95 2.58 -16.04
N ASN A 280 16.62 3.53 -15.38
CA ASN A 280 16.38 3.85 -13.98
C ASN A 280 15.22 4.83 -13.88
N GLN A 281 14.17 4.43 -13.19
CA GLN A 281 12.91 5.16 -13.10
C GLN A 281 12.83 6.07 -11.87
N GLY A 282 13.58 5.78 -10.80
CA GLY A 282 13.49 6.57 -9.56
C GLY A 282 13.98 5.85 -8.31
N LEU A 283 13.48 6.28 -7.15
CA LEU A 283 13.81 5.70 -5.84
C LEU A 283 12.55 5.35 -5.06
N LEU A 284 12.57 4.20 -4.39
CA LEU A 284 11.61 3.82 -3.36
C LEU A 284 12.27 3.99 -2.00
N VAL A 285 11.72 4.89 -1.18
CA VAL A 285 12.22 5.22 0.14
C VAL A 285 11.31 4.59 1.18
N LEU A 286 11.88 3.80 2.09
CA LEU A 286 11.16 3.14 3.18
C LEU A 286 11.73 3.58 4.53
N GLY A 287 10.85 3.91 5.47
CA GLY A 287 11.24 4.18 6.84
C GLY A 287 11.36 2.92 7.68
N THR A 288 11.51 3.11 8.99
CA THR A 288 11.67 2.03 9.94
C THR A 288 10.46 1.11 10.01
N ARG A 289 10.73 -0.18 10.11
CA ARG A 289 9.72 -1.18 10.46
C ARG A 289 9.22 -1.02 11.89
N PHE A 290 8.00 -1.50 12.13
CA PHE A 290 7.42 -1.65 13.48
C PHE A 290 8.17 -2.67 14.34
N ARG A 291 9.00 -3.53 13.73
CA ARG A 291 9.69 -4.66 14.38
C ARG A 291 11.17 -4.66 13.98
N LYS A 292 12.07 -4.59 14.96
CA LYS A 292 13.53 -4.67 14.75
C LYS A 292 14.12 -6.06 14.96
N GLU A 293 13.35 -7.01 15.51
CA GLU A 293 13.90 -8.23 16.12
C GLU A 293 13.97 -9.45 15.19
N GLU A 294 13.41 -9.39 13.99
CA GLU A 294 13.46 -10.48 13.01
C GLU A 294 13.91 -9.92 11.66
N GLU A 295 15.23 -9.91 11.40
CA GLU A 295 15.77 -9.75 10.04
C GLU A 295 15.52 -11.06 9.28
N GLU A 296 14.35 -11.18 8.65
CA GLU A 296 14.13 -12.26 7.67
C GLU A 296 14.85 -11.90 6.36
N THR A 297 15.77 -12.76 5.94
CA THR A 297 16.47 -12.68 4.65
C THR A 297 15.53 -12.65 3.43
N LEU A 298 14.26 -13.05 3.60
CA LEU A 298 13.24 -13.08 2.54
C LEU A 298 12.79 -11.68 2.08
N ASP A 299 12.99 -10.65 2.90
CA ASP A 299 12.51 -9.31 2.59
C ASP A 299 13.23 -8.68 1.39
N LYS A 300 14.50 -9.01 1.17
CA LYS A 300 15.28 -8.43 0.07
C LYS A 300 14.68 -8.84 -1.29
N GLU A 301 14.41 -10.12 -1.50
CA GLU A 301 13.84 -10.60 -2.78
C GLU A 301 12.42 -10.09 -3.03
N LEU A 302 11.59 -10.05 -1.99
CA LEU A 302 10.24 -9.50 -2.08
C LEU A 302 10.29 -8.00 -2.42
N LEU A 303 11.16 -7.24 -1.77
CA LEU A 303 11.35 -5.82 -2.03
C LEU A 303 11.92 -5.56 -3.42
N THR A 304 12.90 -6.34 -3.87
CA THR A 304 13.40 -6.27 -5.25
C THR A 304 12.26 -6.53 -6.25
N THR A 305 11.41 -7.52 -5.98
CA THR A 305 10.27 -7.87 -6.84
C THR A 305 9.22 -6.75 -6.87
N ILE A 306 8.88 -6.18 -5.70
CA ILE A 306 7.92 -5.08 -5.61
C ILE A 306 8.49 -3.81 -6.26
N SER A 307 9.77 -3.49 -6.01
CA SER A 307 10.49 -2.39 -6.66
C SER A 307 10.43 -2.51 -8.19
N ARG A 308 10.71 -3.70 -8.74
CA ARG A 308 10.58 -3.97 -10.18
C ARG A 308 9.15 -3.80 -10.68
N ASN A 309 8.15 -4.26 -9.94
CA ASN A 309 6.74 -4.07 -10.31
C ASN A 309 6.34 -2.60 -10.33
N ILE A 310 6.73 -1.82 -9.32
CA ILE A 310 6.51 -0.37 -9.27
C ILE A 310 7.21 0.31 -10.45
N SER A 311 8.46 -0.06 -10.73
CA SER A 311 9.25 0.47 -11.85
C SER A 311 8.59 0.18 -13.19
N SER A 312 8.12 -1.05 -13.39
CA SER A 312 7.40 -1.45 -14.60
C SER A 312 6.09 -0.68 -14.73
N ALA A 313 5.36 -0.45 -13.64
CA ALA A 313 4.11 0.28 -13.67
C ALA A 313 4.32 1.76 -14.06
N ILE A 314 5.36 2.40 -13.52
CA ILE A 314 5.77 3.77 -13.89
C ILE A 314 6.12 3.82 -15.39
N ASN A 315 6.96 2.90 -15.85
CA ASN A 315 7.38 2.85 -17.25
C ASN A 315 6.20 2.64 -18.21
N THR A 316 5.33 1.67 -17.92
CA THR A 316 4.14 1.40 -18.74
C THR A 316 3.20 2.61 -18.78
N TYR A 317 3.00 3.30 -17.66
CA TYR A 317 2.20 4.52 -17.63
C TYR A 317 2.80 5.61 -18.51
N ARG A 318 4.11 5.89 -18.39
CA ARG A 318 4.83 6.88 -19.21
C ARG A 318 4.70 6.56 -20.70
N LEU A 319 4.88 5.29 -21.09
CA LEU A 319 4.71 4.85 -22.49
C LEU A 319 3.28 5.07 -23.00
N MET A 320 2.27 4.74 -22.19
CA MET A 320 0.87 4.93 -22.56
C MET A 320 0.49 6.42 -22.67
N GLN A 321 1.08 7.26 -21.82
CA GLN A 321 0.90 8.72 -21.90
C GLN A 321 1.51 9.27 -23.19
N ASN A 322 2.77 8.92 -23.50
CA ASN A 322 3.42 9.32 -24.74
C ASN A 322 2.63 8.88 -25.99
N LEU A 323 2.06 7.67 -25.96
CA LEU A 323 1.21 7.17 -27.05
C LEU A 323 -0.07 7.99 -27.21
N ARG A 324 -0.74 8.34 -26.11
CA ARG A 324 -1.93 9.21 -26.13
C ARG A 324 -1.60 10.59 -26.70
N ASP A 325 -0.53 11.21 -26.21
CA ASP A 325 -0.10 12.54 -26.66
C ASP A 325 0.27 12.55 -28.15
N ALA A 326 0.96 11.49 -28.63
CA ALA A 326 1.29 11.33 -30.04
C ALA A 326 0.04 11.15 -30.92
N ASN A 327 -0.93 10.33 -30.50
CA ASN A 327 -2.19 10.14 -31.21
C ASN A 327 -3.00 11.44 -31.28
N GLU A 328 -3.12 12.18 -30.18
CA GLU A 328 -3.79 13.48 -30.18
C GLU A 328 -3.11 14.48 -31.12
N SER A 329 -1.77 14.47 -31.19
CA SER A 329 -1.03 15.31 -32.13
C SER A 329 -1.29 14.93 -33.58
N LEU A 330 -1.39 13.63 -33.89
CA LEU A 330 -1.70 13.14 -35.23
C LEU A 330 -3.13 13.51 -35.64
N ASP A 331 -4.11 13.33 -34.75
CA ASP A 331 -5.51 13.70 -35.00
C ASP A 331 -5.66 15.20 -35.28
N ARG A 332 -4.94 16.06 -34.54
CA ARG A 332 -4.91 17.50 -34.83
C ARG A 332 -4.37 17.80 -36.22
N ARG A 333 -3.25 17.17 -36.61
CA ARG A 333 -2.66 17.35 -37.95
C ARG A 333 -3.55 16.84 -39.08
N ILE A 334 -4.26 15.73 -38.88
CA ILE A 334 -5.22 15.21 -39.86
C ILE A 334 -6.36 16.21 -40.05
N ASN A 335 -6.94 16.71 -38.96
CA ASN A 335 -8.01 17.72 -39.03
C ASN A 335 -7.55 19.02 -39.70
N GLU A 336 -6.31 19.47 -39.46
CA GLU A 336 -5.72 20.62 -40.14
C GLU A 336 -5.60 20.39 -41.65
N LEU A 337 -5.11 19.22 -42.07
CA LEU A 337 -4.98 18.87 -43.49
C LEU A 337 -6.32 18.74 -44.22
N ASP A 338 -7.33 18.19 -43.54
CA ASP A 338 -8.69 18.08 -44.09
C ASP A 338 -9.39 19.44 -44.17
N SER A 339 -9.05 20.40 -43.29
CA SER A 339 -9.58 21.76 -43.35
C SER A 339 -9.00 22.63 -44.49
N VAL A 340 -7.91 22.17 -45.12
CA VAL A 340 -7.21 22.84 -46.23
C VAL A 340 -7.60 22.26 -47.60
N ARG A 341 -8.39 21.18 -47.63
CA ARG A 341 -8.95 20.56 -48.85
C ARG A 341 -10.34 21.07 -49.18
#